data_AF-A0A2D5XNG2-F1
#
_entry.id   AF-A0A2D5XNG2-F1
#
_cell.length_a   1.000
_cell.length_b   1.000
_cell.length_c   1.000
_cell.angle_alpha   90.00
_cell.angle_beta   90.00
_cell.angle_gamma   90.00
#
_symmetry.space_group_name_H-M   'P 1'
#
loop_
_entity.id
_entity.type
_entity.pdbx_description
1 polymer ?
#
loop_
_entity_poly.entity_id
_entity_poly.type
_entity_poly.pdbx_seq_one_letter_code
_entity_poly.pdbx_strand_id
1 'polypeptide(L)' 'MKASHSEAICMHCAQGIGNPPVLNSLPSGKPCRACADRVLDAQPGIFHAAWAEPLPKMPSAQLALVKGEEATKPSA' A
#
# COMPACT_ATOMS: atom_id res chain seq x y z
N MET A 1 -34.73 7.79 10.14
CA MET A 1 -34.18 9.14 9.94
C MET A 1 -33.36 9.10 8.66
N LYS A 2 -33.86 9.61 7.52
CA LYS A 2 -33.10 9.61 6.25
C LYS A 2 -32.07 10.74 6.35
N ALA A 3 -30.79 10.40 6.45
CA ALA A 3 -29.72 11.39 6.37
C ALA A 3 -29.81 12.06 5.00
N SER A 4 -30.05 13.37 4.98
CA SER A 4 -29.90 14.18 3.77
C SER A 4 -28.41 14.14 3.42
N HIS A 5 -28.04 13.36 2.40
CA HIS A 5 -26.65 13.22 1.97
C HIS A 5 -26.23 14.53 1.31
N SER A 6 -25.69 15.46 2.09
CA SER A 6 -24.98 16.62 1.56
C SER A 6 -23.83 16.08 0.71
N GLU A 7 -23.95 16.25 -0.61
CA GLU A 7 -22.92 15.82 -1.54
C GLU A 7 -21.63 16.57 -1.24
N ALA A 8 -20.59 15.84 -0.86
CA ALA A 8 -19.32 16.44 -0.53
C ALA A 8 -18.65 17.01 -1.79
N ILE A 9 -18.08 18.20 -1.66
CA ILE A 9 -17.42 18.93 -2.77
C ILE A 9 -15.92 19.04 -2.53
N CYS A 10 -15.14 19.04 -3.61
CA CYS A 10 -13.71 19.28 -3.56
C CYS A 10 -13.44 20.77 -3.42
N MET A 11 -12.73 21.19 -2.37
CA MET A 11 -12.39 22.60 -2.17
C MET A 11 -11.40 23.17 -3.19
N HIS A 12 -10.76 22.32 -4.01
CA HIS A 12 -9.82 22.76 -5.05
C HIS A 12 -10.46 22.96 -6.43
N CYS A 13 -11.41 22.12 -6.84
CA CYS A 13 -12.06 22.20 -8.16
C CYS A 13 -13.57 22.47 -8.10
N ALA A 14 -14.14 22.63 -6.89
CA ALA A 14 -15.56 22.88 -6.63
C ALA A 14 -16.53 21.84 -7.23
N GLN A 15 -16.03 20.65 -7.60
CA GLN A 15 -16.84 19.56 -8.12
C GLN A 15 -17.12 18.52 -7.03
N GLY A 16 -18.21 17.77 -7.20
CA GLY A 16 -18.54 16.65 -6.32
C GLY A 16 -17.39 15.63 -6.27
N ILE A 17 -17.05 15.17 -5.07
CA ILE A 17 -15.97 14.17 -4.92
C ILE A 17 -16.41 12.74 -5.27
N GLY A 18 -17.72 12.50 -5.34
CA GLY A 18 -18.32 11.18 -5.59
C GLY A 18 -18.09 10.18 -4.44
N ASN A 19 -18.82 9.07 -4.51
CA ASN A 19 -18.52 7.86 -3.77
C ASN A 19 -18.86 6.66 -4.67
N PRO A 20 -17.87 6.00 -5.30
CA PRO A 20 -16.42 6.08 -5.06
C PRO A 20 -15.76 7.40 -5.50
N PRO A 21 -14.53 7.72 -5.02
CA PRO A 21 -13.81 8.95 -5.38
C PRO A 21 -13.55 9.05 -6.89
N VAL A 22 -13.75 10.24 -7.47
CA VAL A 22 -13.54 10.49 -8.90
C VAL A 22 -12.41 11.48 -9.17
N LEU A 23 -11.68 11.28 -10.27
CA LEU A 23 -10.67 12.21 -10.76
C LEU A 23 -11.33 13.35 -11.56
N ASN A 24 -11.49 14.51 -10.92
CA ASN A 24 -12.02 15.72 -11.55
C ASN A 24 -10.93 16.53 -12.25
N SER A 25 -11.34 17.44 -13.15
CA SER A 25 -10.46 18.35 -13.89
C SER A 25 -10.70 19.81 -13.50
N LEU A 26 -9.65 20.63 -13.53
CA LEU A 26 -9.70 22.08 -13.40
C LEU A 26 -10.27 22.72 -14.68
N PRO A 27 -10.71 24.00 -14.63
CA PRO A 27 -11.17 24.73 -15.82
C PRO A 27 -10.11 24.82 -16.94
N SER A 28 -8.83 24.71 -16.59
CA SER A 28 -7.71 24.64 -17.53
C SER A 28 -7.60 23.32 -18.28
N GLY A 29 -8.46 22.34 -17.98
CA GLY A 29 -8.41 20.98 -18.52
C GLY A 29 -7.39 20.07 -17.84
N LYS A 30 -6.59 20.59 -16.89
CA LYS A 30 -5.61 19.80 -16.13
C LYS A 30 -6.31 19.00 -15.02
N PRO A 31 -5.80 17.82 -14.64
CA PRO A 31 -6.35 17.05 -13.53
C PRO A 31 -6.26 17.84 -12.21
N CYS A 32 -7.30 17.76 -11.39
CA CYS A 32 -7.29 18.32 -10.05
C CYS A 32 -6.42 17.44 -9.15
N ARG A 33 -5.31 18.00 -8.67
CA ARG A 33 -4.34 17.26 -7.84
C ARG A 33 -4.96 16.69 -6.56
N ALA A 34 -5.78 17.47 -5.87
CA ALA A 34 -6.47 17.02 -4.66
C ALA A 34 -7.41 15.83 -4.92
N CYS A 35 -8.06 15.78 -6.09
CA CYS A 35 -8.89 14.64 -6.47
C CYS A 35 -8.02 13.42 -6.83
N ALA A 36 -6.90 13.63 -7.52
CA ALA A 36 -5.94 12.57 -7.84
C ALA A 36 -5.39 11.89 -6.59
N ASP A 37 -4.92 12.67 -5.61
CA ASP A 37 -4.40 12.14 -4.34
C ASP A 37 -5.46 11.30 -3.62
N ARG A 38 -6.71 11.75 -3.61
CA ARG A 38 -7.83 11.05 -2.97
C ARG A 38 -8.19 9.74 -3.68
N VAL A 39 -8.12 9.72 -5.01
CA VAL A 39 -8.32 8.49 -5.80
C VAL A 39 -7.21 7.50 -5.51
N LEU A 40 -5.95 7.96 -5.42
CA LEU A 40 -4.80 7.11 -5.12
C LEU A 40 -4.88 6.52 -3.71
N ASP A 41 -5.29 7.30 -2.72
CA ASP A 41 -5.50 6.84 -1.33
C ASP A 41 -6.60 5.78 -1.24
N ALA A 42 -7.63 5.89 -2.07
CA ALA A 42 -8.72 4.92 -2.13
C ALA A 42 -8.37 3.65 -2.93
N GLN A 43 -7.24 3.60 -3.64
CA GLN A 43 -6.83 2.37 -4.32
C GLN A 43 -6.41 1.32 -3.29
N PRO A 44 -6.89 0.07 -3.43
CA PRO A 44 -6.33 -1.02 -2.65
C PRO A 44 -4.83 -1.14 -2.95
N GLY A 45 -4.02 -1.32 -1.91
CA GLY A 45 -2.58 -1.51 -2.07
C GLY A 45 -2.29 -2.68 -3.00
N ILE A 46 -1.65 -2.42 -4.14
CA ILE A 46 -1.44 -3.40 -5.22
C ILE A 46 -0.33 -4.42 -4.86
N PHE A 47 0.42 -4.20 -3.76
CA PHE A 47 1.41 -5.17 -3.27
C PHE A 47 0.73 -6.35 -2.58
N HIS A 48 0.22 -7.28 -3.38
CA HIS A 48 0.21 -8.69 -3.00
C HIS A 48 1.66 -9.15 -2.98
N ALA A 49 2.28 -9.02 -1.82
CA ALA A 49 3.37 -9.88 -1.44
C ALA A 49 2.93 -11.35 -1.59
N ALA A 50 3.18 -11.96 -2.75
CA ALA A 50 3.13 -13.42 -2.88
C ALA A 50 4.13 -14.13 -1.95
N TRP A 51 5.00 -13.38 -1.25
CA TRP A 51 5.87 -13.89 -0.21
C TRP A 51 5.19 -14.05 1.15
N ALA A 52 3.96 -13.56 1.33
CA ALA A 52 3.15 -13.85 2.51
C ALA A 52 2.32 -15.13 2.32
N GLU A 53 2.92 -16.17 1.74
CA GLU A 53 2.50 -17.51 2.13
C GLU A 53 2.81 -17.64 3.64
N PRO A 54 1.85 -18.04 4.48
CA PRO A 54 2.18 -18.41 5.84
C PRO A 54 3.17 -19.57 5.73
N LEU A 55 4.44 -19.30 6.05
CA LEU A 55 5.46 -20.34 6.14
C LEU A 55 4.86 -21.54 6.86
N PRO A 56 4.91 -22.76 6.31
CA PRO A 56 4.49 -23.93 7.04
C PRO A 56 5.26 -23.90 8.36
N LYS A 57 4.50 -23.80 9.46
CA LYS A 57 4.96 -23.83 10.85
C LYS A 57 5.91 -25.01 11.04
N MET A 58 7.20 -24.76 10.82
CA MET A 58 8.24 -25.76 11.05
C MET A 58 8.27 -25.99 12.57
N PRO A 59 8.17 -27.24 13.05
CA PRO A 59 8.37 -27.51 14.46
C PRO A 59 9.76 -27.03 14.86
N SER A 60 9.86 -26.36 16.01
CA SER A 60 11.01 -25.60 16.53
C SER A 60 12.31 -26.40 16.79
N ALA A 61 12.49 -27.56 16.16
CA ALA A 61 13.56 -28.50 16.49
C ALA A 61 14.77 -28.48 15.54
N GLN A 62 14.87 -27.57 14.57
CA GLN A 62 16.00 -27.58 13.62
C GLN A 62 16.79 -26.27 13.52
N LEU A 63 16.80 -25.48 14.60
CA LEU A 63 17.79 -24.40 14.76
C LEU A 63 19.08 -24.95 15.42
N ALA A 64 19.70 -25.97 14.83
CA ALA A 64 20.93 -26.56 15.35
C ALA A 64 21.78 -27.22 14.27
N LEU A 65 22.36 -26.42 13.36
CA LEU A 65 23.67 -26.75 12.77
C LEU A 65 24.33 -25.55 12.07
N VAL A 66 24.62 -24.49 12.83
CA VAL A 66 25.70 -23.55 12.47
C VAL A 66 26.62 -23.41 13.68
N LYS A 67 27.33 -24.50 13.99
CA LYS A 67 28.35 -24.48 15.03
C LYS A 67 29.65 -25.08 14.51
N GLY A 68 30.52 -24.16 14.08
CA GLY A 68 31.96 -24.22 14.28
C GLY A 68 32.76 -24.99 13.25
N GLU A 69 33.58 -24.27 12.49
CA GLU A 69 34.93 -24.72 12.14
C GLU A 69 35.82 -23.47 12.01
N GLU A 70 36.55 -23.19 13.09
CA GLU A 70 37.68 -22.27 13.11
C GLU A 70 38.95 -22.99 12.63
N ALA A 71 39.71 -22.27 11.80
CA ALA A 71 41.16 -22.27 11.61
C ALA A 71 41.89 -23.50 11.04
N THR A 72 42.60 -23.30 9.91
CA THR A 72 44.06 -23.49 9.90
C THR A 72 44.74 -22.74 8.74
N LYS A 73 45.75 -21.93 9.08
CA LYS A 73 46.82 -21.47 8.18
C LYS A 73 48.10 -22.17 8.63
N PRO A 74 48.92 -22.68 7.70
CA PRO A 74 50.33 -22.21 7.61
C PRO A 74 50.72 -22.01 6.13
N SER A 75 51.19 -20.85 5.68
CA SER A 75 52.60 -20.39 5.65
C SER A 75 53.66 -21.47 5.40
N ALA A 76 54.18 -21.49 4.17
CA ALA A 76 55.59 -21.68 3.83
C ALA A 76 55.90 -20.76 2.64
#